data_AF-A0A378BWY4-F1
#
_entry.id   AF-A0A378BWY4-F1
#
_cell.length_a   1.000
_cell.length_b   1.000
_cell.length_c   1.000
_cell.angle_alpha   90.00
_cell.angle_beta   90.00
_cell.angle_gamma   90.00
#
_symmetry.space_group_name_H-M   'P 1'
#
loop_
_entity.id
_entity.type
_entity.pdbx_description
1 polymer ?
#
loop_
_entity_poly.entity_id
_entity_poly.type
_entity_poly.pdbx_seq_one_letter_code
_entity_poly.pdbx_strand_id
1 'polypeptide(L)' 'MKEVLLKAAHDHPKVMQEPAPAVFFTTFGASTLDHELRLYVRELRDRSYTVDELNRAIDRLCRENDINIAF' A
#
# COMPACT_ATOMS: atom_id res chain seq x y z
N MET A 1 1.48 9.85 -3.13
CA MET A 1 1.51 8.38 -3.24
C MET A 1 2.15 7.71 -2.03
N LYS A 2 3.44 7.95 -1.71
CA LYS A 2 4.11 7.36 -0.53
C LYS A 2 3.30 7.46 0.77
N GLU A 3 2.79 8.65 1.07
CA GLU A 3 1.98 8.90 2.28
C GLU A 3 0.68 8.10 2.29
N VAL A 4 0.00 7.98 1.14
CA VAL A 4 -1.22 7.18 0.99
C VAL A 4 -0.94 5.69 1.23
N LEU A 5 0.12 5.14 0.63
CA LEU A 5 0.51 3.75 0.80
C LEU A 5 0.90 3.44 2.26
N LEU A 6 1.71 4.31 2.88
CA LEU A 6 2.08 4.15 4.28
C LEU A 6 0.89 4.31 5.23
N LYS A 7 0.00 5.27 4.96
CA LYS A 7 -1.22 5.45 5.75
C LYS A 7 -2.10 4.21 5.72
N ALA A 8 -2.36 3.66 4.52
CA ALA A 8 -3.13 2.43 4.37
C ALA A 8 -2.49 1.26 5.15
N ALA A 9 -1.16 1.11 5.07
CA ALA A 9 -0.44 0.06 5.78
C ALA A 9 -0.47 0.24 7.31
N HIS A 10 -0.20 1.44 7.82
CA HIS A 10 -0.19 1.70 9.27
C HIS A 10 -1.57 1.60 9.91
N ASP A 11 -2.62 2.03 9.21
CA ASP A 11 -4.01 1.99 9.72
C ASP A 11 -4.59 0.56 9.71
N HIS A 12 -3.94 -0.41 9.05
CA HIS A 12 -4.46 -1.76 8.88
C HIS A 12 -4.11 -2.66 10.08
N PRO A 13 -5.11 -3.26 10.79
CA PRO A 13 -4.88 -3.95 12.06
C PRO A 13 -4.00 -5.20 11.96
N LYS A 14 -3.97 -5.84 10.78
CA LYS A 14 -3.17 -7.05 10.52
C LYS A 14 -1.74 -6.78 10.05
N VAL A 15 -1.42 -5.54 9.72
CA VAL A 15 -0.07 -5.15 9.29
C VAL A 15 0.81 -5.00 10.53
N MET A 16 1.99 -5.62 10.48
CA MET A 16 2.98 -5.51 11.53
C MET A 16 3.66 -4.14 11.51
N GLN A 17 3.91 -3.60 12.70
CA GLN A 17 4.64 -2.33 12.87
C GLN A 17 6.14 -2.54 13.09
N GLU A 18 6.55 -3.78 13.37
CA GLU A 18 7.94 -4.19 13.53
C GLU A 18 8.11 -5.57 12.86
N PRO A 19 8.84 -5.69 11.74
CA PRO A 19 9.40 -4.57 10.96
C PRO A 19 8.31 -3.67 10.38
N ALA A 20 8.57 -2.36 10.39
CA ALA A 20 7.63 -1.36 9.91
C ALA A 20 7.41 -1.46 8.39
N PRO A 21 6.21 -1.13 7.89
CA PRO A 21 5.95 -1.05 6.46
C PRO A 21 6.84 0.03 5.82
N ALA A 22 7.28 -0.24 4.59
CA ALA A 22 8.16 0.64 3.84
C ALA A 22 7.64 0.82 2.41
N VAL A 23 7.82 2.02 1.87
CA VAL A 23 7.47 2.33 0.48
C VAL A 23 8.71 2.79 -0.26
N PHE A 24 8.98 2.15 -1.39
CA PHE A 24 10.09 2.46 -2.28
C PHE A 24 9.54 3.07 -3.56
N PHE A 25 10.17 4.14 -4.03
CA PHE A 25 10.00 4.61 -5.41
C PHE A 25 11.04 3.89 -6.26
N THR A 26 10.60 2.99 -7.14
CA THR A 26 11.48 2.01 -7.77
C THR A 26 11.96 2.48 -9.14
N THR A 27 11.04 2.99 -9.97
CA THR A 27 11.33 3.27 -11.38
C THR A 27 10.45 4.40 -11.93
N PHE A 28 11.00 5.18 -12.87
CA PHE A 28 10.20 5.97 -13.80
C PHE A 28 9.76 5.09 -14.96
N GLY A 29 8.47 4.73 -15.00
CA GLY A 29 7.88 3.99 -16.12
C GLY A 29 7.70 4.88 -17.35
N ALA A 30 7.21 4.30 -18.45
CA ALA A 30 6.97 5.05 -19.69
C ALA A 30 5.95 6.20 -19.53
N SER A 31 5.00 6.03 -18.61
CA SER A 31 3.97 7.04 -18.27
C SER A 31 3.52 6.94 -16.80
N THR A 32 4.29 6.25 -15.95
CA THR A 32 3.95 5.96 -14.55
C THR A 32 5.12 6.22 -13.61
N LEU A 33 4.81 6.37 -12.32
CA LEU A 33 5.79 6.40 -11.23
C LEU A 33 5.59 5.15 -10.39
N ASP A 34 6.49 4.19 -10.51
CA ASP A 34 6.30 2.88 -9.89
C ASP A 34 6.72 2.92 -8.42
N HIS A 35 5.80 2.50 -7.54
CA HIS A 35 6.01 2.44 -6.11
C HIS A 35 5.78 1.02 -5.59
N GLU A 36 6.67 0.54 -4.72
CA GLU A 36 6.57 -0.76 -4.07
C GLU A 36 6.28 -0.58 -2.59
N LEU A 37 5.15 -1.12 -2.10
CA LEU A 37 4.82 -1.21 -0.68
C LEU A 37 5.26 -2.57 -0.14
N ARG A 38 6.18 -2.57 0.82
CA ARG A 38 6.63 -3.75 1.57
C ARG A 38 6.08 -3.72 2.98
N LEU A 39 5.50 -4.83 3.41
CA LEU A 39 4.93 -4.99 4.74
C LEU A 39 4.90 -6.47 5.14
N TYR A 40 4.63 -6.71 6.42
CA TYR A 40 4.56 -8.04 7.01
C TYR A 40 3.22 -8.23 7.72
N VAL A 41 2.73 -9.47 7.72
CA VAL A 41 1.53 -9.89 8.45
C VAL A 41 1.91 -11.01 9.40
N ARG A 42 1.19 -11.14 10.52
CA ARG A 42 1.52 -12.12 11.57
C ARG A 42 1.35 -13.56 11.10
N GLU A 43 0.33 -13.81 10.28
CA GLU A 43 -0.03 -15.15 9.85
C GLU A 43 -0.19 -15.22 8.33
N LEU A 44 0.26 -16.33 7.74
CA LEU A 44 0.17 -16.56 6.29
C LEU A 44 -1.28 -16.56 5.78
N ARG A 45 -2.23 -17.05 6.59
CA ARG A 45 -3.66 -17.07 6.24
C ARG A 45 -4.26 -15.68 6.04
N ASP A 46 -3.68 -14.67 6.69
CA ASP A 46 -4.16 -13.29 6.62
C ASP A 46 -3.67 -12.56 5.38
N ARG A 47 -2.70 -13.13 4.64
CA ARG A 47 -2.05 -12.44 3.52
C ARG A 47 -3.05 -11.99 2.45
N SER A 48 -3.88 -12.90 1.93
CA SER A 48 -4.80 -12.56 0.84
C SER A 48 -5.88 -11.55 1.27
N TYR A 49 -6.43 -11.72 2.48
CA TYR A 49 -7.42 -10.79 3.04
C TYR A 49 -6.82 -9.40 3.27
N THR A 50 -5.62 -9.34 3.88
CA THR A 50 -4.93 -8.07 4.14
C THR A 50 -4.59 -7.35 2.85
N VAL A 51 -4.20 -8.07 1.79
CA VAL A 51 -3.92 -7.47 0.47
C VAL A 51 -5.18 -6.89 -0.16
N ASP A 52 -6.32 -7.60 -0.13
CA ASP A 52 -7.59 -7.06 -0.65
C ASP A 52 -8.04 -5.81 0.12
N GLU A 53 -8.04 -5.89 1.46
CA GLU A 53 -8.41 -4.78 2.34
C GLU A 53 -7.50 -3.55 2.14
N LEU A 54 -6.18 -3.76 2.01
CA LEU A 54 -5.21 -2.70 1.70
C LEU A 54 -5.46 -2.09 0.33
N ASN A 55 -5.64 -2.90 -0.72
CA ASN A 55 -5.87 -2.38 -2.06
C ASN A 55 -7.14 -1.51 -2.12
N ARG A 56 -8.21 -1.92 -1.43
CA ARG A 56 -9.43 -1.09 -1.30
C ARG A 56 -9.19 0.20 -0.54
N ALA A 57 -8.42 0.14 0.55
CA ALA A 57 -8.05 1.33 1.32
C ALA A 57 -7.20 2.30 0.50
N ILE A 58 -6.22 1.80 -0.26
CA ILE A 58 -5.37 2.58 -1.15
C ILE A 58 -6.21 3.22 -2.26
N ASP A 59 -7.08 2.45 -2.93
CA ASP A 59 -7.98 2.95 -3.97
C ASP A 59 -8.86 4.10 -3.46
N ARG A 60 -9.47 3.93 -2.28
CA ARG A 60 -10.24 4.99 -1.62
C ARG A 60 -9.39 6.23 -1.31
N LEU A 61 -8.23 6.06 -0.66
CA LEU A 61 -7.35 7.17 -0.30
C LEU A 61 -6.81 7.89 -1.54
N CYS A 62 -6.52 7.18 -2.63
CA CYS A 62 -6.13 7.78 -3.90
C CYS A 62 -7.24 8.68 -4.43
N ARG A 63 -8.50 8.23 -4.43
CA ARG A 63 -9.65 9.07 -4.82
C ARG A 63 -9.82 10.29 -3.92
N GLU A 64 -9.68 10.14 -2.62
CA GLU A 64 -9.79 11.23 -1.64
C GLU A 64 -8.68 12.30 -1.78
N ASN A 65 -7.54 11.94 -2.38
CA ASN A 65 -6.38 12.81 -2.55
C ASN A 65 -6.14 13.18 -4.03
N ASP A 66 -7.12 12.99 -4.91
CA ASP A 66 -7.04 13.27 -6.36
C ASP A 66 -5.82 12.60 -7.05
N ILE A 67 -5.42 11.42 -6.57
CA ILE A 67 -4.34 10.62 -7.15
C ILE A 67 -4.93 9.69 -8.22
N ASN A 68 -4.53 9.89 -9.46
CA ASN A 68 -4.91 9.02 -10.57
C ASN A 68 -4.13 7.68 -10.52
N ILE A 69 -4.84 6.56 -10.69
CA ILE A 69 -4.27 5.22 -10.77
C ILE A 69 -4.25 4.82 -12.25
N ALA A 70 -3.07 4.56 -12.79
CA ALA A 70 -2.91 4.01 -14.12
C ALA A 70 -3.26 2.51 -14.12
N PHE A 71 -4.06 2.07 -15.10
CA PHE A 71 -4.43 0.67 -15.35
C PHE A 71 -3.80 0.18 -16.65
#